data_AF-A0A1J0R9H3-F1
#
_entry.id   AF-A0A1J0R9H3-F1
#
_cell.length_a   1.000
_cell.length_b   1.000
_cell.length_c   1.000
_cell.angle_alpha   90.00
_cell.angle_beta   90.00
_cell.angle_gamma   90.00
#
_symmetry.space_group_name_H-M   'P 1'
#
loop_
_entity.id
_entity.type
_entity.pdbx_description
1 polymer ?
#
loop_
_entity_poly.entity_id
_entity_poly.type
_entity_poly.pdbx_seq_one_letter_code
_entity_poly.pdbx_strand_id
1 'polypeptide(L)'
;MANLYQNLANTAALCQDLEAKLRQTIAAARVHMGKARYGAKYAATPTDLLSSAAPLPKPAAANFPWPTSSDRKKTCGTPDATDATKADNALATDVVCICIRNHSTSHDTCTSGINPSTANFATTRSPADAADAFEKIVAQCKPGSGDATLLNIASNLTKAVQEVYARLGKNSITTAAATGTTNGAAKRFNFYGAHTLGAAAPGCGSTGATTHEPAGEGVCIDYSAYLKPSKGIPWINNIEAVAAELKKGKGLFAELKRELATAAAQERQM
;
A
#
# COMPACT_ATOMS: atom_id res chain seq x y z
N MET A 1 32.47 -1.27 -45.12
CA MET A 1 31.18 -1.99 -45.00
C MET A 1 31.14 -3.00 -43.86
N ALA A 2 32.05 -3.99 -43.75
CA ALA A 2 31.98 -5.00 -42.67
C ALA A 2 31.93 -4.43 -41.22
N ASN A 3 32.63 -3.33 -40.96
CA ASN A 3 32.64 -2.68 -39.64
C ASN A 3 31.30 -1.98 -39.29
N LEU A 4 30.57 -1.48 -40.31
CA LEU A 4 29.27 -0.83 -40.12
C LEU A 4 28.17 -1.84 -39.78
N TYR A 5 28.16 -3.00 -40.45
CA TYR A 5 27.23 -4.09 -40.13
C TYR A 5 27.42 -4.63 -38.71
N GLN A 6 28.67 -4.83 -38.28
CA GLN A 6 28.96 -5.29 -36.92
C GLN A 6 28.50 -4.27 -35.86
N ASN A 7 28.71 -2.98 -36.12
CA ASN A 7 28.25 -1.91 -35.21
C ASN A 7 26.72 -1.89 -35.08
N LEU A 8 26.00 -2.02 -36.18
CA LEU A 8 24.53 -2.09 -36.15
C LEU A 8 24.05 -3.33 -35.39
N ALA A 9 24.66 -4.49 -35.62
CA ALA A 9 24.31 -5.72 -34.91
C ALA A 9 24.53 -5.58 -33.39
N ASN A 10 25.62 -4.95 -32.97
CA ASN A 10 25.91 -4.68 -31.57
C ASN A 10 24.88 -3.72 -30.95
N THR A 11 24.53 -2.63 -31.66
CA THR A 11 23.52 -1.67 -31.18
C THR A 11 22.13 -2.31 -31.10
N ALA A 12 21.76 -3.18 -32.06
CA ALA A 12 20.51 -3.93 -32.01
C ALA A 12 20.43 -4.86 -30.80
N ALA A 13 21.51 -5.60 -30.50
CA ALA A 13 21.60 -6.46 -29.31
C ALA A 13 21.48 -5.64 -28.01
N LEU A 14 22.12 -4.47 -27.94
CA LEU A 14 21.99 -3.57 -26.80
C LEU A 14 20.55 -3.04 -26.64
N CYS A 15 19.88 -2.67 -27.72
CA CYS A 15 18.47 -2.26 -27.68
C CYS A 15 17.57 -3.36 -27.11
N GLN A 16 17.78 -4.61 -27.52
CA GLN A 16 17.02 -5.76 -27.01
C GLN A 16 17.25 -5.99 -25.51
N ASP A 17 18.49 -5.89 -25.04
CA ASP A 17 18.84 -5.99 -23.61
C ASP A 17 18.21 -4.85 -22.78
N LEU A 18 18.27 -3.62 -23.27
CA LEU A 18 17.64 -2.46 -22.62
C LEU A 18 16.12 -2.60 -22.54
N GLU A 19 15.48 -3.08 -23.61
CA GLU A 19 14.04 -3.35 -23.60
C GLU A 19 13.68 -4.45 -22.57
N ALA A 20 14.43 -5.55 -22.55
CA ALA A 20 14.21 -6.64 -21.59
C ALA A 20 14.35 -6.15 -20.14
N LYS A 21 15.40 -5.36 -19.84
CA LYS A 21 15.62 -4.73 -18.53
C LYS A 21 14.48 -3.78 -18.17
N LEU A 22 14.00 -2.98 -19.12
CA LEU A 22 12.89 -2.06 -18.90
C LEU A 22 11.60 -2.83 -18.51
N ARG A 23 11.26 -3.87 -19.26
CA ARG A 23 10.11 -4.74 -18.98
C ARG A 23 10.23 -5.40 -17.60
N GLN A 24 11.41 -5.91 -17.26
CA GLN A 24 11.67 -6.55 -15.97
C GLN A 24 11.52 -5.55 -14.81
N THR A 25 12.02 -4.32 -14.95
CA THR A 25 11.88 -3.26 -13.95
C THR A 25 10.42 -2.84 -13.76
N ILE A 26 9.63 -2.73 -14.84
CA ILE A 26 8.19 -2.45 -14.74
C ILE A 26 7.46 -3.61 -14.04
N ALA A 27 7.79 -4.85 -14.36
CA ALA A 27 7.21 -6.02 -13.70
C ALA A 27 7.57 -6.08 -12.21
N ALA A 28 8.82 -5.78 -11.84
CA ALA A 28 9.25 -5.69 -10.45
C ALA A 28 8.48 -4.60 -9.69
N ALA A 29 8.29 -3.42 -10.30
CA ALA A 29 7.46 -2.36 -9.73
C ALA A 29 6.02 -2.84 -9.48
N ARG A 30 5.44 -3.60 -10.41
CA ARG A 30 4.08 -4.17 -10.24
C ARG A 30 4.02 -5.19 -9.08
N VAL A 31 5.05 -6.02 -8.90
CA VAL A 31 5.13 -6.94 -7.76
C VAL A 31 5.19 -6.17 -6.44
N HIS A 32 6.03 -5.14 -6.34
CA HIS A 32 6.10 -4.31 -5.13
C HIS A 32 4.76 -3.61 -4.85
N MET A 33 4.06 -3.12 -5.86
CA MET A 33 2.73 -2.53 -5.66
C MET A 33 1.71 -3.57 -5.15
N GLY A 34 1.74 -4.80 -5.68
CA GLY A 34 0.91 -5.89 -5.18
C GLY A 34 1.21 -6.26 -3.73
N LYS A 35 2.50 -6.31 -3.35
CA LYS A 35 2.94 -6.51 -1.96
C LYS A 35 2.58 -5.35 -1.03
N ALA A 36 2.67 -4.12 -1.49
CA ALA A 36 2.21 -2.96 -0.72
C ALA A 36 0.70 -3.07 -0.43
N ARG A 37 -0.09 -3.43 -1.45
CA ARG A 37 -1.54 -3.52 -1.32
C ARG A 37 -1.99 -4.71 -0.48
N TYR A 38 -1.47 -5.89 -0.77
CA TYR A 38 -1.99 -7.17 -0.24
C TYR A 38 -1.02 -7.90 0.70
N GLY A 39 0.12 -7.29 1.03
CA GLY A 39 1.09 -7.85 1.97
C GLY A 39 1.90 -9.01 1.42
N ALA A 40 2.56 -9.74 2.31
CA ALA A 40 3.50 -10.81 1.98
C ALA A 40 2.84 -12.03 1.28
N LYS A 41 1.53 -12.21 1.43
CA LYS A 41 0.77 -13.29 0.76
C LYS A 41 0.50 -13.02 -0.72
N TYR A 42 0.84 -11.83 -1.23
CA TYR A 42 0.81 -11.55 -2.66
C TYR A 42 1.91 -12.33 -3.39
N ALA A 43 1.50 -13.37 -4.13
CA ALA A 43 2.41 -14.37 -4.68
C ALA A 43 2.88 -14.09 -6.12
N ALA A 44 2.35 -13.07 -6.81
CA ALA A 44 2.74 -12.83 -8.20
C ALA A 44 4.22 -12.43 -8.29
N THR A 45 4.90 -13.01 -9.27
CA THR A 45 6.31 -12.79 -9.58
C THR A 45 6.48 -11.80 -10.72
N PRO A 46 7.69 -11.28 -10.97
CA PRO A 46 7.93 -10.44 -12.14
C PRO A 46 7.58 -11.17 -13.43
N THR A 47 7.90 -12.46 -13.55
CA THR A 47 7.61 -13.27 -14.74
C THR A 47 6.11 -13.32 -15.04
N ASP A 48 5.27 -13.45 -14.02
CA ASP A 48 3.80 -13.44 -14.18
C ASP A 48 3.26 -12.10 -14.73
N LEU A 49 4.02 -11.02 -14.55
CA LEU A 49 3.60 -9.65 -14.84
C LEU A 49 4.37 -8.98 -15.99
N LEU A 50 5.33 -9.67 -16.62
CA LEU A 50 6.15 -9.15 -17.72
C LEU A 50 5.32 -8.68 -18.93
N SER A 51 4.22 -9.38 -19.22
CA SER A 51 3.34 -9.13 -20.38
C SER A 51 2.05 -8.39 -20.03
N SER A 52 1.77 -8.15 -18.74
CA SER A 52 0.48 -7.66 -18.30
C SER A 52 0.43 -6.14 -18.19
N ALA A 53 -0.33 -5.51 -19.09
CA ALA A 53 -0.79 -4.12 -18.93
C ALA A 53 -2.10 -4.03 -18.12
N ALA A 54 -2.70 -5.17 -17.77
CA ALA A 54 -3.95 -5.24 -17.03
C ALA A 54 -3.79 -4.73 -15.59
N PRO A 55 -4.89 -4.52 -14.85
CA PRO A 55 -4.84 -4.30 -13.41
C PRO A 55 -4.02 -5.38 -12.69
N LEU A 56 -3.49 -5.05 -11.50
CA LEU A 56 -2.81 -6.04 -10.68
C LEU A 56 -3.78 -7.19 -10.36
N PRO A 57 -3.34 -8.46 -10.50
CA PRO A 57 -4.17 -9.59 -10.13
C PRO A 57 -4.52 -9.51 -8.65
N LYS A 58 -5.77 -9.83 -8.31
CA LYS A 58 -6.18 -9.93 -6.91
C LYS A 58 -5.68 -11.27 -6.35
N PRO A 59 -5.20 -11.34 -5.10
CA PRO A 59 -4.94 -12.63 -4.47
C PRO A 59 -6.25 -13.41 -4.34
N ALA A 60 -6.16 -14.74 -4.27
CA ALA A 60 -7.29 -15.56 -3.84
C ALA A 60 -7.80 -15.08 -2.48
N ALA A 61 -9.12 -15.17 -2.23
CA ALA A 61 -9.73 -14.65 -1.01
C ALA A 61 -9.07 -15.19 0.28
N ALA A 62 -8.69 -16.47 0.30
CA ALA A 62 -7.96 -17.10 1.41
C ALA A 62 -6.57 -16.50 1.68
N ASN A 63 -5.99 -15.84 0.69
CA ASN A 63 -4.67 -15.19 0.75
C ASN A 63 -4.76 -13.69 1.04
N PHE A 64 -5.97 -13.13 1.24
CA PHE A 64 -6.11 -11.76 1.71
C PHE A 64 -5.41 -11.61 3.08
N PRO A 65 -4.72 -10.48 3.36
CA PRO A 65 -3.90 -10.29 4.57
C PRO A 65 -4.76 -10.05 5.82
N TRP A 66 -5.56 -11.04 6.18
CA TRP A 66 -6.39 -11.06 7.37
C TRP A 66 -6.26 -12.43 8.06
N PRO A 67 -6.32 -12.49 9.41
CA PRO A 67 -6.24 -13.76 10.12
C PRO A 67 -7.50 -14.61 9.91
N THR A 68 -7.38 -15.93 9.94
CA THR A 68 -8.51 -16.85 9.69
C THR A 68 -9.54 -16.91 10.82
N SER A 69 -9.17 -16.49 12.02
CA SER A 69 -9.98 -16.69 13.23
C SER A 69 -9.88 -15.51 14.21
N SER A 70 -9.85 -14.28 13.70
CA SER A 70 -9.84 -13.06 14.53
C SER A 70 -10.97 -12.10 14.17
N ASP A 71 -11.42 -11.37 15.18
CA ASP A 71 -12.28 -10.21 15.00
C ASP A 71 -11.45 -8.99 14.59
N ARG A 72 -12.14 -7.88 14.27
CA ARG A 72 -11.49 -6.62 13.90
C ARG A 72 -10.67 -6.05 15.05
N LYS A 73 -11.16 -6.11 16.29
CA LYS A 73 -10.44 -5.60 17.47
C LYS A 73 -9.06 -6.25 17.64
N LYS A 74 -8.96 -7.57 17.53
CA LYS A 74 -7.70 -8.31 17.67
C LYS A 74 -6.77 -8.13 16.47
N THR A 75 -7.32 -7.95 15.27
CA THR A 75 -6.52 -7.75 14.05
C THR A 75 -5.93 -6.34 14.00
N CYS A 76 -6.71 -5.33 14.40
CA CYS A 76 -6.35 -3.91 14.28
C CYS A 76 -5.80 -3.31 15.58
N GLY A 77 -6.00 -3.96 16.73
CA GLY A 77 -5.72 -3.37 18.04
C GLY A 77 -4.23 -3.24 18.37
N THR A 78 -3.41 -4.20 17.92
CA THR A 78 -1.96 -4.18 18.14
C THR A 78 -1.22 -4.59 16.87
N PRO A 79 -0.33 -3.75 16.34
CA PRO A 79 0.56 -4.11 15.24
C PRO A 79 1.48 -5.27 15.64
N ASP A 80 1.88 -6.09 14.67
CA ASP A 80 2.84 -7.16 14.86
C ASP A 80 3.74 -7.30 13.63
N ALA A 81 5.02 -6.94 13.82
CA ALA A 81 6.03 -7.04 12.77
C ALA A 81 6.38 -8.47 12.36
N THR A 82 5.90 -9.48 13.10
CA THR A 82 6.11 -10.90 12.83
C THR A 82 4.88 -11.59 12.25
N ASP A 83 3.68 -11.03 12.46
CA ASP A 83 2.43 -11.57 11.92
C ASP A 83 1.93 -10.71 10.76
N ALA A 84 2.21 -11.19 9.53
CA ALA A 84 1.82 -10.52 8.29
C ALA A 84 0.30 -10.39 8.05
N THR A 85 -0.54 -10.89 8.97
CA THR A 85 -2.00 -10.73 8.93
C THR A 85 -2.51 -9.62 9.84
N LYS A 86 -1.65 -8.98 10.64
CA LYS A 86 -2.00 -7.82 11.45
C LYS A 86 -2.03 -6.52 10.65
N ALA A 87 -2.68 -5.54 11.24
CA ALA A 87 -2.73 -4.17 10.75
C ALA A 87 -1.39 -3.48 10.94
N ASP A 88 -0.80 -2.99 9.83
CA ASP A 88 0.56 -2.45 9.64
C ASP A 88 1.29 -3.05 8.42
N ASN A 89 1.00 -4.31 8.08
CA ASN A 89 1.76 -5.08 7.11
C ASN A 89 1.30 -4.87 5.66
N ALA A 90 0.01 -4.60 5.45
CA ALA A 90 -0.59 -4.44 4.14
C ALA A 90 -1.59 -3.28 4.14
N LEU A 91 -1.57 -2.48 3.07
CA LEU A 91 -2.49 -1.36 2.95
C LEU A 91 -3.96 -1.83 2.97
N ALA A 92 -4.27 -3.00 2.42
CA ALA A 92 -5.64 -3.52 2.44
C ALA A 92 -6.16 -3.81 3.86
N THR A 93 -5.31 -4.36 4.73
CA THR A 93 -5.64 -4.59 6.14
C THR A 93 -5.86 -3.25 6.85
N ASP A 94 -4.97 -2.29 6.62
CA ASP A 94 -5.05 -0.98 7.25
C ASP A 94 -6.32 -0.22 6.84
N VAL A 95 -6.66 -0.27 5.55
CA VAL A 95 -7.89 0.32 5.02
C VAL A 95 -9.12 -0.30 5.69
N VAL A 96 -9.20 -1.62 5.82
CA VAL A 96 -10.31 -2.28 6.53
C VAL A 96 -10.34 -1.83 8.00
N CYS A 97 -9.19 -1.78 8.68
CA CYS A 97 -9.12 -1.36 10.07
C CYS A 97 -9.55 0.10 10.29
N ILE A 98 -9.25 1.02 9.36
CA ILE A 98 -9.58 2.44 9.49
C ILE A 98 -11.04 2.72 9.06
N CYS A 99 -11.56 1.95 8.10
CA CYS A 99 -12.85 2.23 7.47
C CYS A 99 -14.01 1.37 7.97
N ILE A 100 -13.72 0.28 8.71
CA ILE A 100 -14.72 -0.63 9.29
C ILE A 100 -14.60 -0.67 10.81
N ARG A 101 -15.73 -0.45 11.49
CA ARG A 101 -15.85 -0.53 12.96
C ARG A 101 -16.01 -1.96 13.47
N ASN A 102 -15.59 -2.18 14.71
CA ASN A 102 -15.88 -3.41 15.46
C ASN A 102 -17.29 -3.33 16.08
N HIS A 103 -18.32 -3.40 15.24
CA HIS A 103 -19.72 -3.29 15.64
C HIS A 103 -20.61 -4.28 14.87
N SER A 104 -21.81 -4.56 15.40
CA SER A 104 -22.72 -5.56 14.85
C SER A 104 -23.57 -5.07 13.67
N THR A 105 -23.88 -3.77 13.62
CA THR A 105 -24.83 -3.20 12.65
C THR A 105 -24.33 -1.95 11.92
N SER A 106 -23.21 -1.36 12.33
CA SER A 106 -22.71 -0.11 11.76
C SER A 106 -21.21 -0.22 11.48
N HIS A 107 -20.84 -0.14 10.20
CA HIS A 107 -19.47 -0.45 9.75
C HIS A 107 -18.74 0.79 9.24
N ASP A 108 -19.44 1.64 8.47
CA ASP A 108 -18.87 2.78 7.73
C ASP A 108 -18.25 3.86 8.63
N THR A 109 -16.96 4.14 8.42
CA THR A 109 -16.29 5.30 9.03
C THR A 109 -15.57 6.21 8.05
N CYS A 110 -15.15 5.70 6.89
CA CYS A 110 -14.44 6.50 5.89
C CYS A 110 -15.38 7.27 4.96
N THR A 111 -16.54 6.69 4.63
CA THR A 111 -17.59 7.31 3.82
C THR A 111 -18.88 6.54 4.05
N SER A 112 -20.03 7.18 3.82
CA SER A 112 -21.33 6.49 3.80
C SER A 112 -21.45 5.57 2.58
N GLY A 113 -22.19 4.47 2.73
CA GLY A 113 -22.55 3.57 1.63
C GLY A 113 -21.52 2.48 1.35
N ILE A 114 -20.60 2.24 2.29
CA ILE A 114 -19.82 1.00 2.26
C ILE A 114 -20.78 -0.10 2.73
N ASN A 115 -20.89 -1.20 2.00
CA ASN A 115 -21.82 -2.28 2.36
C ASN A 115 -21.19 -3.64 2.04
N PRO A 116 -20.30 -4.14 2.91
CA PRO A 116 -19.81 -5.50 2.84
C PRO A 116 -20.95 -6.48 3.07
N SER A 117 -20.83 -7.66 2.47
CA SER A 117 -21.80 -8.76 2.57
C SER A 117 -22.06 -9.19 4.02
N THR A 118 -21.08 -8.95 4.90
CA THR A 118 -21.19 -9.18 6.33
C THR A 118 -21.03 -7.86 7.09
N ALA A 119 -22.07 -7.44 7.81
CA ALA A 119 -22.08 -6.16 8.54
C ALA A 119 -21.40 -6.21 9.93
N ASN A 120 -21.32 -7.39 10.56
CA ASN A 120 -20.88 -7.53 11.94
C ASN A 120 -19.36 -7.80 12.03
N PHE A 121 -18.53 -6.79 12.20
CA PHE A 121 -17.08 -6.99 12.38
C PHE A 121 -16.65 -7.14 13.85
N ALA A 122 -17.62 -7.19 14.79
CA ALA A 122 -17.39 -7.47 16.21
C ALA A 122 -17.19 -8.96 16.52
N THR A 123 -17.46 -9.84 15.56
CA THR A 123 -17.15 -11.29 15.67
C THR A 123 -16.02 -11.66 14.72
N THR A 124 -15.53 -12.90 14.84
CA THR A 124 -14.55 -13.48 13.93
C THR A 124 -14.93 -13.29 12.46
N ARG A 125 -13.96 -12.88 11.64
CA ARG A 125 -14.10 -12.73 10.20
C ARG A 125 -13.03 -13.49 9.45
N SER A 126 -13.42 -14.02 8.30
CA SER A 126 -12.52 -14.72 7.40
C SER A 126 -11.74 -13.73 6.51
N PRO A 127 -10.66 -14.18 5.87
CA PRO A 127 -10.00 -13.41 4.82
C PRO A 127 -10.93 -13.01 3.67
N ALA A 128 -11.94 -13.83 3.34
CA ALA A 128 -12.91 -13.51 2.30
C ALA A 128 -13.84 -12.35 2.71
N ASP A 129 -14.30 -12.32 3.97
CA ASP A 129 -15.12 -11.22 4.48
C ASP A 129 -14.36 -9.89 4.46
N ALA A 130 -13.09 -9.91 4.88
CA ALA A 130 -12.24 -8.73 4.88
C ALA A 130 -11.89 -8.27 3.45
N ALA A 131 -11.69 -9.21 2.52
CA ALA A 131 -11.48 -8.90 1.11
C ALA A 131 -12.70 -8.22 0.49
N ASP A 132 -13.92 -8.72 0.75
CA ASP A 132 -15.15 -8.08 0.28
C ASP A 132 -15.28 -6.65 0.83
N ALA A 133 -15.09 -6.46 2.13
CA ALA A 133 -15.12 -5.12 2.74
C ALA A 133 -14.10 -4.17 2.11
N PHE A 134 -12.85 -4.62 1.92
CA PHE A 134 -11.83 -3.83 1.25
C PHE A 134 -12.25 -3.40 -0.17
N GLU A 135 -12.81 -4.31 -0.96
CA GLU A 135 -13.25 -4.01 -2.32
C GLU A 135 -14.43 -3.02 -2.34
N LYS A 136 -15.36 -3.12 -1.38
CA LYS A 136 -16.44 -2.12 -1.22
C LYS A 136 -15.92 -0.75 -0.82
N ILE A 137 -14.88 -0.67 0.01
CA ILE A 137 -14.22 0.59 0.36
C ILE A 137 -13.53 1.19 -0.86
N VAL A 138 -12.73 0.39 -1.57
CA VAL A 138 -11.98 0.86 -2.75
C VAL A 138 -12.90 1.31 -3.87
N ALA A 139 -14.08 0.72 -4.02
CA ALA A 139 -15.09 1.18 -4.98
C ALA A 139 -15.56 2.62 -4.72
N GLN A 140 -15.42 3.13 -3.50
CA GLN A 140 -15.73 4.52 -3.14
C GLN A 140 -14.53 5.47 -3.35
N CYS A 141 -13.33 4.94 -3.59
CA CYS A 141 -12.16 5.76 -3.85
C CYS A 141 -12.24 6.37 -5.25
N LYS A 142 -11.93 7.66 -5.36
CA LYS A 142 -11.81 8.32 -6.67
C LYS A 142 -10.69 7.64 -7.47
N PRO A 143 -10.92 7.28 -8.74
CA PRO A 143 -9.85 6.77 -9.58
C PRO A 143 -8.76 7.83 -9.75
N GLY A 144 -7.51 7.38 -9.93
CA GLY A 144 -6.43 8.26 -10.35
C GLY A 144 -6.74 8.88 -11.71
N SER A 145 -6.25 10.09 -11.97
CA SER A 145 -6.36 10.73 -13.28
C SER A 145 -5.56 9.98 -14.34
N GLY A 146 -6.12 9.86 -15.55
CA GLY A 146 -5.48 9.23 -16.71
C GLY A 146 -4.27 10.01 -17.24
N ASP A 147 -3.41 9.29 -17.95
CA ASP A 147 -2.10 9.67 -18.51
C ASP A 147 -1.05 10.13 -17.50
N ALA A 148 -0.36 9.16 -16.89
CA ALA A 148 0.78 9.39 -16.02
C ALA A 148 2.06 8.78 -16.62
N THR A 149 3.11 9.60 -16.77
CA THR A 149 4.46 9.09 -17.06
C THR A 149 5.00 8.29 -15.86
N LEU A 150 6.02 7.44 -16.07
CA LEU A 150 6.67 6.70 -14.97
C LEU A 150 7.13 7.64 -13.84
N LEU A 151 7.63 8.85 -14.18
CA LEU A 151 8.08 9.81 -13.18
C LEU A 151 6.91 10.45 -12.42
N ASN A 152 5.80 10.73 -13.10
CA ASN A 152 4.61 11.28 -12.46
C ASN A 152 4.03 10.26 -11.47
N ILE A 153 3.97 8.98 -11.85
CA ILE A 153 3.55 7.90 -10.95
C ILE A 153 4.49 7.83 -9.73
N ALA A 154 5.82 7.78 -9.96
CA ALA A 154 6.79 7.73 -8.86
C ALA A 154 6.65 8.94 -7.90
N SER A 155 6.47 10.14 -8.44
CA SER A 155 6.32 11.37 -7.66
C SER A 155 5.01 11.38 -6.87
N ASN A 156 3.92 10.93 -7.48
CA ASN A 156 2.62 10.81 -6.81
C ASN A 156 2.66 9.79 -5.67
N LEU A 157 3.36 8.67 -5.85
CA LEU A 157 3.55 7.68 -4.79
C LEU A 157 4.36 8.24 -3.62
N THR A 158 5.47 8.92 -3.89
CA THR A 158 6.26 9.60 -2.84
C THR A 158 5.43 10.65 -2.11
N LYS A 159 4.64 11.44 -2.84
CA LYS A 159 3.73 12.44 -2.24
C LYS A 159 2.66 11.77 -1.37
N ALA A 160 2.04 10.69 -1.84
CA ALA A 160 1.03 9.96 -1.08
C ALA A 160 1.60 9.39 0.24
N VAL A 161 2.83 8.85 0.21
CA VAL A 161 3.53 8.40 1.42
C VAL A 161 3.76 9.56 2.39
N GLN A 162 4.21 10.72 1.90
CA GLN A 162 4.39 11.92 2.74
C GLN A 162 3.06 12.40 3.34
N GLU A 163 1.97 12.35 2.57
CA GLU A 163 0.63 12.70 3.07
C GLU A 163 0.17 11.75 4.17
N VAL A 164 0.51 10.46 4.10
CA VAL A 164 0.21 9.49 5.15
C VAL A 164 0.96 9.85 6.43
N TYR A 165 2.28 10.05 6.36
CA TYR A 165 3.06 10.47 7.52
C TYR A 165 2.59 11.81 8.09
N ALA A 166 2.25 12.78 7.24
CA ALA A 166 1.77 14.08 7.64
C ALA A 166 0.38 14.04 8.31
N ARG A 167 -0.38 12.94 8.20
CA ARG A 167 -1.69 12.75 8.83
C ARG A 167 -1.63 12.00 10.16
N LEU A 168 -0.48 11.42 10.51
CA LEU A 168 -0.32 10.75 11.80
C LEU A 168 -0.63 11.69 12.96
N GLY A 169 -1.38 11.18 13.95
CA GLY A 169 -1.84 11.90 15.14
C GLY A 169 -2.89 12.98 14.90
N LYS A 170 -3.21 13.34 13.65
CA LYS A 170 -4.10 14.48 13.35
C LYS A 170 -5.57 14.21 13.62
N ASN A 171 -6.02 12.95 13.51
CA ASN A 171 -7.42 12.57 13.73
C ASN A 171 -7.68 12.14 15.19
N SER A 172 -7.07 12.86 16.14
CA SER A 172 -7.28 12.60 17.56
C SER A 172 -8.56 13.27 18.07
N ILE A 173 -9.32 12.56 18.91
CA ILE A 173 -10.57 13.03 19.52
C ILE A 173 -10.36 13.09 21.03
N THR A 174 -10.43 14.29 21.61
CA THR A 174 -10.27 14.45 23.06
C THR A 174 -11.60 14.17 23.75
N THR A 175 -11.68 13.10 24.54
CA THR A 175 -12.92 12.68 25.23
C THR A 175 -12.90 12.97 26.73
N ALA A 176 -11.71 13.18 27.31
CA ALA A 176 -11.54 13.62 28.69
C ALA A 176 -10.15 14.25 28.88
N ALA A 177 -9.88 14.81 30.07
CA ALA A 177 -8.53 15.22 30.43
C ALA A 177 -7.58 14.02 30.36
N ALA A 178 -6.52 14.12 29.57
CA ALA A 178 -5.50 13.10 29.50
C ALA A 178 -4.63 13.16 30.76
N THR A 179 -4.88 12.28 31.72
CA THR A 179 -4.10 12.18 32.95
C THR A 179 -2.97 11.16 32.77
N GLY A 180 -1.72 11.54 33.10
CA GLY A 180 -0.57 10.64 33.13
C GLY A 180 0.21 10.47 31.81
N THR A 181 1.25 9.64 31.85
CA THR A 181 2.21 9.40 30.76
C THR A 181 1.66 8.54 29.62
N THR A 182 0.52 7.88 29.84
CA THR A 182 -0.12 6.93 28.92
C THR A 182 -0.55 7.57 27.59
N ASN A 183 -0.73 8.89 27.60
CA ASN A 183 -1.00 9.72 26.43
C ASN A 183 0.17 10.67 26.12
N GLY A 184 1.41 10.25 26.35
CA GLY A 184 2.58 11.09 26.06
C GLY A 184 2.59 11.61 24.61
N ALA A 185 3.06 12.84 24.40
CA ALA A 185 3.04 13.52 23.10
C ALA A 185 3.62 12.64 21.98
N ALA A 186 4.74 11.95 22.26
CA ALA A 186 5.39 11.07 21.28
C ALA A 186 4.51 9.90 20.80
N LYS A 187 3.69 9.29 21.66
CA LYS A 187 2.85 8.14 21.28
C LYS A 187 1.64 8.57 20.44
N ARG A 188 1.09 9.77 20.70
CA ARG A 188 -0.08 10.30 19.95
C ARG A 188 0.20 10.49 18.47
N PHE A 189 1.44 10.82 18.11
CA PHE A 189 1.86 11.01 16.73
C PHE A 189 2.13 9.71 15.97
N ASN A 190 1.91 8.54 16.58
CA ASN A 190 2.14 7.25 15.93
C ASN A 190 0.86 6.66 15.32
N PHE A 191 -0.30 7.24 15.60
CA PHE A 191 -1.59 6.71 15.17
C PHE A 191 -2.02 7.28 13.82
N TYR A 192 -2.49 6.42 12.93
CA TYR A 192 -3.20 6.83 11.71
C TYR A 192 -4.68 6.47 11.83
N GLY A 193 -5.58 7.40 11.50
CA GLY A 193 -7.03 7.19 11.65
C GLY A 193 -7.60 7.81 12.93
N ALA A 194 -8.91 7.67 13.11
CA ALA A 194 -9.62 8.28 14.22
C ALA A 194 -9.37 7.53 15.52
N HIS A 195 -8.90 8.24 16.56
CA HIS A 195 -8.57 7.63 17.85
C HIS A 195 -8.85 8.59 19.00
N THR A 196 -9.20 8.03 20.16
CA THR A 196 -9.54 8.84 21.35
C THR A 196 -8.32 9.11 22.23
N LEU A 197 -8.29 10.31 22.81
CA LEU A 197 -7.37 10.76 23.83
C LEU A 197 -8.18 11.09 25.10
N GLY A 198 -7.86 10.44 26.21
CA GLY A 198 -8.58 10.61 27.48
C GLY A 198 -7.80 10.00 28.64
N ALA A 199 -8.47 9.55 29.70
CA ALA A 199 -7.78 8.90 30.82
C ALA A 199 -7.09 7.57 30.43
N ALA A 200 -7.70 6.83 29.49
CA ALA A 200 -7.13 5.60 28.94
C ALA A 200 -6.09 5.88 27.83
N ALA A 201 -5.19 4.91 27.61
CA ALA A 201 -4.28 4.92 26.47
C ALA A 201 -5.06 4.84 25.15
N PRO A 202 -4.61 5.46 24.06
CA PRO A 202 -5.24 5.29 22.76
C PRO A 202 -4.98 3.87 22.26
N GLY A 203 -6.04 3.25 21.74
CA GLY A 203 -6.05 1.91 21.18
C GLY A 203 -6.91 1.86 19.94
N CYS A 204 -6.64 0.87 19.10
CA CYS A 204 -7.25 0.74 17.78
C CYS A 204 -8.22 -0.43 17.71
N GLY A 205 -9.03 -0.69 18.75
CA GLY A 205 -10.02 -1.77 18.79
C GLY A 205 -11.42 -1.40 18.29
N SER A 206 -11.81 -0.12 18.41
CA SER A 206 -13.06 0.46 17.87
C SER A 206 -14.35 -0.19 18.37
N THR A 207 -14.46 -0.47 19.67
CA THR A 207 -15.74 -0.93 20.25
C THR A 207 -16.78 0.22 20.27
N GLY A 208 -18.09 -0.07 20.17
CA GLY A 208 -19.15 0.95 20.30
C GLY A 208 -19.85 1.38 19.00
N ALA A 209 -20.90 2.19 19.12
CA ALA A 209 -21.75 2.68 18.04
C ALA A 209 -21.17 3.90 17.32
N THR A 210 -20.18 4.59 17.91
CA THR A 210 -19.40 5.65 17.26
C THR A 210 -17.89 5.35 17.31
N THR A 211 -17.08 6.12 16.58
CA THR A 211 -15.61 5.94 16.53
C THR A 211 -14.89 6.26 17.85
N HIS A 212 -15.58 6.84 18.84
CA HIS A 212 -14.98 7.40 20.05
C HIS A 212 -15.80 7.16 21.33
N GLU A 213 -16.83 6.32 21.28
CA GLU A 213 -17.75 6.11 22.41
C GLU A 213 -17.05 5.48 23.62
N PRO A 214 -16.25 4.41 23.50
CA PRO A 214 -15.35 3.99 24.57
C PRO A 214 -14.08 4.83 24.57
N ALA A 215 -13.69 5.30 25.75
CA ALA A 215 -12.41 5.94 25.96
C ALA A 215 -11.24 4.98 25.66
N GLY A 216 -10.23 5.46 24.97
CA GLY A 216 -9.05 4.68 24.60
C GLY A 216 -9.24 3.76 23.38
N GLU A 217 -10.31 3.95 22.60
CA GLU A 217 -10.59 3.18 21.39
C GLU A 217 -10.66 4.06 20.14
N GLY A 218 -10.57 3.45 18.96
CA GLY A 218 -10.61 4.13 17.66
C GLY A 218 -10.52 3.20 16.45
N VAL A 219 -10.93 3.73 15.29
CA VAL A 219 -10.67 3.16 13.97
C VAL A 219 -9.33 3.68 13.45
N CYS A 220 -8.26 3.09 13.95
CA CYS A 220 -6.90 3.53 13.67
C CYS A 220 -5.94 2.36 13.45
N ILE A 221 -4.69 2.71 13.16
CA ILE A 221 -3.50 1.85 13.21
C ILE A 221 -2.48 2.52 14.14
N ASP A 222 -1.86 1.74 15.02
CA ASP A 222 -0.71 2.19 15.82
C ASP A 222 0.57 1.81 15.07
N TYR A 223 1.33 2.78 14.55
CA TYR A 223 2.60 2.52 13.88
C TYR A 223 3.83 2.63 14.80
N SER A 224 3.65 2.64 16.12
CA SER A 224 4.75 2.80 17.09
C SER A 224 5.90 1.79 16.90
N ALA A 225 5.60 0.58 16.41
CA ALA A 225 6.60 -0.44 16.14
C ALA A 225 7.50 -0.12 14.92
N TYR A 226 7.05 0.74 14.01
CA TYR A 226 7.66 0.98 12.70
C TYR A 226 8.26 2.37 12.53
N LEU A 227 7.83 3.33 13.35
CA LEU A 227 8.36 4.71 13.34
C LEU A 227 9.71 4.83 14.07
N LYS A 228 10.28 3.71 14.52
CA LYS A 228 11.66 3.63 14.99
C LYS A 228 12.62 3.71 13.79
N PRO A 229 13.83 4.28 13.96
CA PRO A 229 14.86 4.23 12.93
C PRO A 229 15.05 2.79 12.42
N SER A 230 15.18 2.62 11.10
CA SER A 230 15.43 1.37 10.36
C SER A 230 14.31 0.32 10.22
N LYS A 231 13.12 0.52 10.77
CA LYS A 231 11.99 -0.42 10.59
C LYS A 231 11.16 -0.09 9.34
N GLY A 232 10.56 1.11 9.33
CA GLY A 232 9.66 1.56 8.25
C GLY A 232 8.37 0.74 8.19
N ILE A 233 7.27 1.34 7.72
CA ILE A 233 6.00 0.61 7.58
C ILE A 233 6.11 -0.33 6.37
N PRO A 234 5.85 -1.65 6.51
CA PRO A 234 6.12 -2.63 5.46
C PRO A 234 5.50 -2.31 4.09
N TRP A 235 4.25 -1.86 4.06
CA TRP A 235 3.62 -1.49 2.79
C TRP A 235 4.18 -0.19 2.21
N ILE A 236 4.61 0.77 3.04
CA ILE A 236 5.29 2.00 2.59
C ILE A 236 6.65 1.66 1.98
N ASN A 237 7.44 0.78 2.61
CA ASN A 237 8.73 0.34 2.07
C ASN A 237 8.56 -0.25 0.65
N ASN A 238 7.47 -0.99 0.42
CA ASN A 238 7.15 -1.49 -0.92
C ASN A 238 6.75 -0.36 -1.89
N ILE A 239 5.97 0.64 -1.47
CA ILE A 239 5.67 1.81 -2.31
C ILE A 239 6.94 2.59 -2.69
N GLU A 240 7.88 2.74 -1.77
CA GLU A 240 9.18 3.36 -2.04
C GLU A 240 10.00 2.54 -3.05
N ALA A 241 9.98 1.21 -2.94
CA ALA A 241 10.58 0.32 -3.92
C ALA A 241 9.93 0.45 -5.32
N VAL A 242 8.60 0.62 -5.40
CA VAL A 242 7.90 0.94 -6.66
C VAL A 242 8.47 2.23 -7.26
N ALA A 243 8.55 3.29 -6.47
CA ALA A 243 9.06 4.58 -6.95
C ALA A 243 10.52 4.48 -7.44
N ALA A 244 11.35 3.67 -6.78
CA ALA A 244 12.72 3.41 -7.21
C ALA A 244 12.78 2.67 -8.56
N GLU A 245 12.02 1.58 -8.73
CA GLU A 245 11.95 0.84 -10.00
C GLU A 245 11.41 1.72 -11.13
N LEU A 246 10.38 2.54 -10.90
CA LEU A 246 9.87 3.45 -11.94
C LEU A 246 10.90 4.50 -12.37
N LYS A 247 11.71 5.03 -11.44
CA LYS A 247 12.83 5.94 -11.75
C LYS A 247 13.91 5.23 -12.58
N LYS A 248 14.25 3.99 -12.22
CA LYS A 248 15.18 3.14 -13.00
C LYS A 248 14.64 2.87 -14.40
N GLY A 249 13.36 2.54 -14.54
CA GLY A 249 12.69 2.31 -15.82
C GLY A 249 12.72 3.54 -16.72
N LYS A 250 12.54 4.74 -16.16
CA LYS A 250 12.73 5.99 -16.92
C LYS A 250 14.15 6.12 -17.47
N GLY A 251 15.17 5.78 -16.67
CA GLY A 251 16.57 5.81 -17.09
C GLY A 251 16.83 4.86 -18.27
N LEU A 252 16.37 3.62 -18.15
CA LEU A 252 16.47 2.59 -19.20
C LEU A 252 15.75 3.02 -20.49
N PHE A 253 14.57 3.61 -20.38
CA PHE A 253 13.83 4.09 -21.55
C PHE A 253 14.54 5.25 -22.26
N ALA A 254 15.16 6.16 -21.51
CA ALA A 254 15.95 7.24 -22.09
C ALA A 254 17.20 6.70 -22.80
N GLU A 255 17.83 5.66 -22.27
CA GLU A 255 18.97 4.99 -22.88
C GLU A 255 18.59 4.25 -24.15
N LEU A 256 17.50 3.46 -24.12
CA LEU A 256 16.96 2.77 -25.28
C LEU A 256 16.67 3.76 -26.43
N LYS A 257 16.08 4.91 -26.13
CA LYS A 257 15.84 5.95 -27.14
C LYS A 257 17.13 6.48 -27.79
N ARG A 258 18.21 6.62 -27.03
CA ARG A 258 19.51 7.06 -27.57
C ARG A 258 20.07 5.99 -28.50
N GLU A 259 20.06 4.72 -28.09
CA GLU A 259 20.61 3.63 -28.88
C GLU A 259 19.80 3.38 -30.16
N LEU A 260 18.47 3.53 -30.13
CA LEU A 260 17.64 3.50 -31.33
C LEU A 260 17.99 4.62 -32.30
N ALA A 261 18.31 5.83 -31.80
CA ALA A 261 18.78 6.92 -32.64
C ALA A 261 20.16 6.64 -33.25
N THR A 262 21.07 6.01 -32.48
CA THR A 262 22.37 5.53 -32.96
C THR A 262 22.20 4.51 -34.09
N ALA A 263 21.34 3.50 -33.91
CA ALA A 263 21.05 2.49 -34.92
C ALA A 263 20.52 3.12 -36.22
N ALA A 264 19.55 4.04 -36.11
CA ALA A 264 19.00 4.73 -37.28
C ALA A 264 20.05 5.60 -38.00
N ALA A 265 21.02 6.17 -37.28
CA ALA A 265 22.12 6.92 -37.89
C ALA A 265 23.11 6.00 -38.61
N GLN A 266 23.44 4.84 -38.02
CA GLN A 266 24.29 3.83 -38.66
C GLN A 266 23.63 3.27 -39.93
N GLU A 267 22.32 3.03 -39.91
CA GLU A 267 21.56 2.57 -41.08
C GLU A 267 21.67 3.53 -42.27
N ARG A 268 21.64 4.84 -42.02
CA ARG A 268 21.80 5.86 -43.07
C ARG A 268 23.21 5.96 -43.65
N GLN A 269 24.20 5.37 -42.98
CA GLN A 269 25.62 5.40 -43.40
C GLN A 269 26.05 4.12 -44.14
N MET A 270 25.20 3.09 -44.14
CA MET A 270 25.40 1.87 -44.93
C MET A 270 24.94 2.09 -46.36
#